data_AF-A0AAP0VGZ6-F1
#
_entry.id   AF-A0AAP0VGZ6-F1
#
_cell.length_a   1.000
_cell.length_b   1.000
_cell.length_c   1.000
_cell.angle_alpha   90.00
_cell.angle_beta   90.00
_cell.angle_gamma   90.00
#
_symmetry.space_group_name_H-M   'P 1'
#
loop_
_entity.id
_entity.type
_entity.pdbx_description
1 polymer ?
#
loop_
_entity_poly.entity_id
_entity_poly.type
_entity_poly.pdbx_seq_one_letter_code
_entity_poly.pdbx_strand_id
1 'polypeptide(L)'
;MGSLFNGSTGAGGFAANHQKSLTTRSGSTVTFDDTAHTILLQTTHANKILVDEKNGTISISSAEEVNVNTKNVNINASENMNVNVGKNFTMSVGENSYVGIGGNSNVNVEGESIVSVSKDFTKEVSGNEKHQTKGNLQVTADKEIEVHSIKDTNIEANGSMIVASQDKMYIKSNEKVDIAKG
;
A
#
# COMPACT_ATOMS: atom_id res chain seq x y z
N MET A 1 6.80 24.42 46.47
CA MET A 1 7.66 23.41 47.12
C MET A 1 8.19 22.48 46.03
N GLY A 2 9.36 22.77 45.47
CA GLY A 2 10.08 21.86 44.57
C GLY A 2 11.28 21.30 45.31
N SER A 3 11.50 19.99 45.26
CA SER A 3 12.68 19.34 45.82
C SER A 3 13.82 19.37 44.79
N LEU A 4 14.97 19.90 45.17
CA LEU A 4 16.19 19.84 44.37
C LEU A 4 16.81 18.44 44.59
N PHE A 5 16.75 17.60 43.57
CA PHE A 5 17.37 16.28 43.59
C PHE A 5 18.76 16.38 42.96
N ASN A 6 19.83 16.27 43.75
CA ASN A 6 21.19 16.10 43.24
C ASN A 6 21.63 14.63 43.41
N GLY A 7 22.76 14.25 42.83
CA GLY A 7 23.29 12.87 42.81
C GLY A 7 23.53 12.20 44.18
N SER A 8 23.32 12.88 45.31
CA SER A 8 23.27 12.25 46.65
C SER A 8 21.87 12.26 47.30
N THR A 9 20.90 12.97 46.73
CA THR A 9 19.57 13.23 47.36
C THR A 9 18.37 12.88 46.49
N GLY A 10 18.53 12.41 45.25
CA GLY A 10 17.43 11.90 44.44
C GLY A 10 17.77 10.68 43.60
N ALA A 11 16.85 9.71 43.59
CA ALA A 11 16.99 8.43 42.87
C ALA A 11 17.09 8.55 41.33
N GLY A 12 16.88 9.74 40.76
CA GLY A 12 16.83 9.93 39.31
C GLY A 12 18.18 9.91 38.58
N GLY A 13 19.31 9.93 39.30
CA GLY A 13 20.66 9.98 38.71
C GLY A 13 21.49 8.70 38.83
N PHE A 14 21.01 7.65 39.51
CA PHE A 14 21.72 6.38 39.79
C PHE A 14 23.22 6.48 40.17
N ALA A 15 23.88 5.36 40.46
CA ALA A 15 25.32 5.36 40.75
C ALA A 15 26.10 5.77 39.49
N ALA A 16 27.18 6.55 39.62
CA ALA A 16 28.02 7.00 38.49
C ALA A 16 27.31 7.82 37.39
N ASN A 17 26.05 8.26 37.59
CA ASN A 17 25.33 9.14 36.66
C ASN A 17 25.08 8.55 35.26
N HIS A 18 25.20 7.22 35.11
CA HIS A 18 25.02 6.50 33.84
C HIS A 18 23.56 6.43 33.38
N GLN A 19 22.60 6.68 34.27
CA GLN A 19 21.19 6.74 33.94
C GLN A 19 20.56 7.97 34.59
N LYS A 20 19.87 8.77 33.79
CA LYS A 20 19.17 9.99 34.21
C LYS A 20 17.71 9.92 33.79
N SER A 21 16.79 10.27 34.67
CA SER A 21 15.37 10.29 34.32
C SER A 21 14.59 11.47 34.92
N LEU A 22 13.53 11.86 34.20
CA LEU A 22 12.45 12.70 34.71
C LEU A 22 11.23 11.80 34.91
N THR A 23 10.75 11.68 36.15
CA THR A 23 9.61 10.81 36.49
C THR A 23 8.49 11.62 37.12
N THR A 24 7.27 11.52 36.60
CA THR A 24 6.09 12.14 37.21
C THR A 24 5.62 11.35 38.44
N ARG A 25 4.84 11.96 39.35
CA ARG A 25 4.23 11.23 40.49
C ARG A 25 3.35 10.06 40.03
N SER A 26 2.77 10.16 38.84
CA SER A 26 1.96 9.12 38.22
C SER A 26 2.78 8.02 37.53
N GLY A 27 4.10 8.15 37.43
CA GLY A 27 5.00 7.10 36.92
C GLY A 27 5.37 7.18 35.43
N SER A 28 5.02 8.26 34.71
CA SER A 28 5.53 8.47 33.35
C SER A 28 6.97 8.96 33.41
N THR A 29 7.82 8.48 32.49
CA THR A 29 9.26 8.72 32.50
C THR A 29 9.80 9.22 31.17
N VAL A 30 10.82 10.07 31.23
CA VAL A 30 11.81 10.25 30.17
C VAL A 30 13.15 9.81 30.73
N THR A 31 13.80 8.82 30.11
CA THR A 31 15.04 8.20 30.60
C THR A 31 16.14 8.27 29.55
N PHE A 32 17.34 8.63 29.99
CA PHE A 32 18.59 8.57 29.23
C PHE A 32 19.48 7.53 29.93
N ASP A 33 19.97 6.54 29.19
CA ASP A 33 20.78 5.44 29.73
C ASP A 33 22.03 5.24 28.88
N ASP A 34 23.18 5.62 29.44
CA ASP A 34 24.49 5.52 28.79
C ASP A 34 25.01 4.06 28.78
N THR A 35 24.53 3.20 29.68
CA THR A 35 24.92 1.78 29.71
C THR A 35 24.19 1.00 28.63
N ALA A 36 22.89 1.27 28.47
CA ALA A 36 22.07 0.66 27.43
C ALA A 36 22.20 1.36 26.07
N HIS A 37 22.72 2.60 26.04
CA HIS A 37 22.74 3.48 24.86
C HIS A 37 21.34 3.79 24.33
N THR A 38 20.44 4.24 25.23
CA THR A 38 19.03 4.48 24.88
C THR A 38 18.48 5.81 25.39
N ILE A 39 17.46 6.31 24.67
CA ILE A 39 16.56 7.37 25.13
C ILE A 39 15.13 6.82 25.08
N LEU A 40 14.42 6.85 26.20
CA LEU A 40 13.08 6.29 26.34
C LEU A 40 12.09 7.31 26.91
N LEU A 41 11.04 7.61 26.15
CA LEU A 41 9.79 8.20 26.68
C LEU A 41 8.80 7.06 26.94
N GLN A 42 8.28 6.96 28.15
CA GLN A 42 7.30 5.94 28.52
C GLN A 42 6.20 6.51 29.42
N THR A 43 4.95 6.15 29.13
CA THR A 43 3.82 6.41 30.02
C THR A 43 3.37 5.13 30.73
N THR A 44 2.55 5.27 31.77
CA THR A 44 1.95 4.14 32.48
C THR A 44 0.91 3.36 31.67
N HIS A 45 0.40 3.95 30.59
CA HIS A 45 -0.55 3.32 29.67
C HIS A 45 0.18 2.72 28.46
N ALA A 46 1.40 2.23 28.65
CA ALA A 46 2.18 1.49 27.64
C ALA A 46 2.52 2.24 26.34
N ASN A 47 2.38 3.57 26.27
CA ASN A 47 2.85 4.34 25.13
C ASN A 47 4.36 4.58 25.27
N LYS A 48 5.13 4.33 24.18
CA LYS A 48 6.59 4.43 24.20
C LYS A 48 7.17 5.03 22.93
N ILE A 49 8.21 5.83 23.10
CA ILE A 49 9.18 6.18 22.05
C ILE A 49 10.56 5.77 22.55
N LEU A 50 11.22 4.85 21.86
CA LEU A 50 12.54 4.35 22.19
C LEU A 50 13.50 4.66 21.06
N VAL A 51 14.60 5.35 21.36
CA VAL A 51 15.78 5.43 20.51
C VAL A 51 16.82 4.48 21.09
N ASP A 52 17.21 3.48 20.31
CA ASP A 52 18.23 2.49 20.65
C ASP A 52 19.42 2.69 19.71
N GLU A 53 20.42 3.44 20.19
CA GLU A 53 21.60 3.79 19.40
C GLU A 53 22.44 2.55 19.10
N LYS A 54 22.57 1.64 20.09
CA LYS A 54 23.39 0.43 19.97
C LYS A 54 22.95 -0.45 18.81
N ASN A 55 21.63 -0.58 18.60
CA ASN A 55 21.05 -1.33 17.49
C ASN A 55 20.70 -0.44 16.28
N GLY A 56 20.81 0.88 16.40
CA GLY A 56 20.46 1.84 15.35
C GLY A 56 18.97 1.92 15.04
N THR A 57 18.09 1.69 16.02
CA THR A 57 16.63 1.63 15.81
C THR A 57 15.86 2.70 16.56
N ILE A 58 14.70 3.07 16.02
CA ILE A 58 13.69 3.87 16.72
C ILE A 58 12.38 3.09 16.69
N SER A 59 11.73 2.97 17.84
CA SER A 59 10.43 2.30 17.99
C SER A 59 9.40 3.26 18.58
N ILE A 60 8.23 3.34 17.94
CA ILE A 60 7.06 4.07 18.43
C ILE A 60 5.94 3.06 18.64
N SER A 61 5.38 3.03 19.84
CA SER A 61 4.27 2.15 20.19
C SER A 61 3.23 2.91 21.02
N SER A 62 1.96 2.57 20.80
CA SER A 62 0.82 3.12 21.50
C SER A 62 -0.13 1.99 21.85
N ALA A 63 -0.81 2.09 22.98
CA ALA A 63 -1.80 1.10 23.38
C ALA A 63 -3.04 1.09 22.48
N GLU A 64 -3.38 2.23 21.88
CA GLU A 64 -4.63 2.41 21.12
C GLU A 64 -4.38 3.04 19.74
N GLU A 65 -3.82 4.25 19.69
CA GLU A 65 -3.76 5.04 18.46
C GLU A 65 -2.48 5.89 18.35
N VAL A 66 -1.98 6.07 17.13
CA VAL A 66 -0.94 7.04 16.77
C VAL A 66 -1.48 7.88 15.62
N ASN A 67 -1.60 9.20 15.83
CA ASN A 67 -2.04 10.16 14.83
C ASN A 67 -0.87 11.03 14.33
N VAL A 68 -0.77 11.24 13.02
CA VAL A 68 0.22 12.13 12.40
C VAL A 68 -0.50 13.18 11.57
N ASN A 69 -0.65 14.39 12.11
CA ASN A 69 -1.33 15.51 11.47
C ASN A 69 -0.31 16.61 11.13
N THR A 70 -0.04 16.81 9.84
CA THR A 70 0.96 17.78 9.38
C THR A 70 0.67 18.22 7.96
N LYS A 71 1.32 19.31 7.52
CA LYS A 71 1.25 19.78 6.13
C LYS A 71 1.94 18.82 5.16
N ASN A 72 3.08 18.24 5.55
CA ASN A 72 3.88 17.35 4.72
C ASN A 72 4.47 16.19 5.54
N VAL A 73 4.51 14.98 4.97
CA VAL A 73 5.24 13.81 5.49
C VAL A 73 6.14 13.28 4.38
N ASN A 74 7.42 13.05 4.68
CA ASN A 74 8.37 12.43 3.75
C ASN A 74 8.94 11.16 4.40
N ILE A 75 8.90 10.03 3.68
CA ILE A 75 9.44 8.75 4.16
C ILE A 75 10.33 8.19 3.07
N ASN A 76 11.61 7.99 3.38
CA ASN A 76 12.60 7.44 2.46
C ASN A 76 13.28 6.24 3.12
N ALA A 77 13.23 5.08 2.47
CA ALA A 77 13.93 3.87 2.89
C ALA A 77 14.81 3.37 1.74
N SER A 78 16.10 3.12 1.99
CA SER A 78 17.05 2.69 0.95
C SER A 78 16.93 1.21 0.60
N GLU A 79 16.33 0.41 1.49
CA GLU A 79 16.16 -1.03 1.30
C GLU A 79 14.68 -1.41 1.25
N ASN A 80 13.99 -1.40 2.39
CA ASN A 80 12.66 -1.99 2.52
C ASN A 80 11.70 -1.08 3.29
N MET A 81 10.42 -1.10 2.89
CA MET A 81 9.29 -0.56 3.63
C MET A 81 8.23 -1.64 3.75
N ASN A 82 7.78 -1.94 4.98
CA ASN A 82 6.75 -2.94 5.26
C ASN A 82 5.55 -2.27 5.94
N VAL A 83 4.35 -2.50 5.39
CA VAL A 83 3.09 -1.98 5.96
C VAL A 83 2.15 -3.16 6.19
N ASN A 84 1.86 -3.44 7.46
CA ASN A 84 0.99 -4.55 7.87
C ASN A 84 -0.24 -4.00 8.59
N VAL A 85 -1.43 -4.36 8.13
CA VAL A 85 -2.70 -3.85 8.66
C VAL A 85 -3.63 -5.03 8.96
N GLY A 86 -4.08 -5.16 10.21
CA GLY A 86 -4.89 -6.32 10.63
C GLY A 86 -6.37 -6.26 10.26
N LYS A 87 -6.88 -5.08 9.88
CA LYS A 87 -8.27 -4.88 9.45
C LYS A 87 -8.31 -4.05 8.17
N ASN A 88 -8.60 -2.76 8.27
CA ASN A 88 -8.87 -1.90 7.11
C ASN A 88 -7.68 -1.00 6.80
N PHE A 89 -7.27 -0.97 5.53
CA PHE A 89 -6.34 0.04 5.00
C PHE A 89 -7.11 0.98 4.07
N THR A 90 -7.05 2.29 4.33
CA THR A 90 -7.73 3.31 3.54
C THR A 90 -6.73 4.36 3.11
N MET A 91 -6.64 4.59 1.79
CA MET A 91 -5.81 5.63 1.19
C MET A 91 -6.72 6.54 0.35
N SER A 92 -6.76 7.82 0.70
CA SER A 92 -7.51 8.85 -0.03
C SER A 92 -6.57 9.99 -0.38
N VAL A 93 -6.48 10.33 -1.66
CA VAL A 93 -5.60 11.38 -2.18
C VAL A 93 -6.48 12.43 -2.86
N GLY A 94 -6.36 13.69 -2.46
CA GLY A 94 -7.22 14.78 -2.95
C GLY A 94 -6.86 15.27 -4.37
N GLU A 95 -5.62 15.04 -4.80
CA GLU A 95 -5.13 15.44 -6.12
C GLU A 95 -4.54 14.22 -6.85
N ASN A 96 -3.21 14.15 -7.00
CA ASN A 96 -2.55 13.15 -7.82
C ASN A 96 -1.87 12.08 -6.98
N SER A 97 -1.99 10.81 -7.40
CA SER A 97 -1.22 9.68 -6.88
C SER A 97 -0.34 9.11 -7.99
N TYR A 98 0.93 8.84 -7.69
CA TYR A 98 1.87 8.20 -8.60
C TYR A 98 2.53 7.02 -7.88
N VAL A 99 2.47 5.85 -8.50
CA VAL A 99 3.09 4.62 -7.99
C VAL A 99 4.02 4.08 -9.06
N GLY A 100 5.32 4.30 -8.89
CA GLY A 100 6.37 3.78 -9.78
C GLY A 100 7.00 2.52 -9.20
N ILE A 101 6.99 1.42 -9.95
CA ILE A 101 7.57 0.14 -9.54
C ILE A 101 8.61 -0.24 -10.59
N GLY A 102 9.89 -0.24 -10.21
CA GLY A 102 10.98 -0.58 -11.12
C GLY A 102 11.18 -2.09 -11.34
N GLY A 103 10.69 -2.91 -10.40
CA GLY A 103 10.72 -4.37 -10.47
C GLY A 103 9.34 -4.97 -10.76
N ASN A 104 8.97 -6.00 -10.02
CA ASN A 104 7.69 -6.69 -10.18
C ASN A 104 6.60 -6.10 -9.27
N SER A 105 5.35 -6.14 -9.73
CA SER A 105 4.16 -5.83 -8.92
C SER A 105 3.23 -7.04 -8.90
N ASN A 106 2.70 -7.37 -7.72
CA ASN A 106 1.69 -8.41 -7.56
C ASN A 106 0.55 -7.87 -6.70
N VAL A 107 -0.68 -8.00 -7.20
CA VAL A 107 -1.90 -7.60 -6.51
C VAL A 107 -2.81 -8.81 -6.45
N ASN A 108 -3.06 -9.32 -5.24
CA ASN A 108 -3.96 -10.43 -5.00
C ASN A 108 -5.16 -9.93 -4.18
N VAL A 109 -6.37 -10.12 -4.71
CA VAL A 109 -7.62 -9.76 -4.05
C VAL A 109 -8.47 -11.01 -3.97
N GLU A 110 -8.71 -11.50 -2.76
CA GLU A 110 -9.54 -12.70 -2.54
C GLU A 110 -11.04 -12.40 -2.62
N GLY A 111 -11.42 -11.15 -2.33
CA GLY A 111 -12.78 -10.65 -2.40
C GLY A 111 -13.08 -9.88 -3.69
N GLU A 112 -13.97 -8.91 -3.58
CA GLU A 112 -14.34 -8.04 -4.70
C GLU A 112 -13.25 -6.98 -4.97
N SER A 113 -13.00 -6.70 -6.25
CA SER A 113 -12.15 -5.59 -6.72
C SER A 113 -12.95 -4.72 -7.67
N ILE A 114 -13.10 -3.44 -7.33
CA ILE A 114 -13.79 -2.45 -8.15
C ILE A 114 -12.78 -1.39 -8.60
N VAL A 115 -12.71 -1.16 -9.90
CA VAL A 115 -11.93 -0.06 -10.50
C VAL A 115 -12.90 0.83 -11.26
N SER A 116 -13.03 2.09 -10.84
CA SER A 116 -13.90 3.08 -11.47
C SER A 116 -13.09 4.28 -11.90
N VAL A 117 -13.13 4.60 -13.20
CA VAL A 117 -12.40 5.72 -13.81
C VAL A 117 -13.41 6.60 -14.52
N SER A 118 -13.45 7.89 -14.17
CA SER A 118 -14.46 8.84 -14.70
C SER A 118 -14.06 9.51 -16.01
N LYS A 119 -12.79 9.36 -16.40
CA LYS A 119 -12.21 9.88 -17.64
C LYS A 119 -11.55 8.71 -18.39
N ASP A 120 -10.29 8.87 -18.76
CA ASP A 120 -9.59 7.90 -19.59
C ASP A 120 -8.86 6.85 -18.74
N PHE A 121 -8.91 5.59 -19.19
CA PHE A 121 -8.12 4.49 -18.67
C PHE A 121 -7.23 3.95 -19.79
N THR A 122 -5.92 4.14 -19.65
CA THR A 122 -4.92 3.66 -20.62
C THR A 122 -4.11 2.55 -19.98
N LYS A 123 -4.00 1.42 -20.71
CA LYS A 123 -3.15 0.30 -20.35
C LYS A 123 -2.26 -0.04 -21.54
N GLU A 124 -0.96 -0.07 -21.31
CA GLU A 124 0.04 -0.45 -22.32
C GLU A 124 0.86 -1.63 -21.78
N VAL A 125 0.99 -2.67 -22.60
CA VAL A 125 1.74 -3.89 -22.26
C VAL A 125 2.66 -4.22 -23.43
N SER A 126 3.97 -4.02 -23.26
CA SER A 126 4.95 -4.35 -24.31
C SER A 126 5.18 -5.86 -24.48
N GLY A 127 4.82 -6.65 -23.47
CA GLY A 127 4.88 -8.11 -23.47
C GLY A 127 3.51 -8.74 -23.71
N ASN A 128 3.25 -9.83 -23.01
CA ASN A 128 1.97 -10.54 -23.12
C ASN A 128 0.97 -10.08 -22.05
N GLU A 129 -0.28 -9.94 -22.44
CA GLU A 129 -1.41 -9.76 -21.54
C GLU A 129 -2.32 -11.00 -21.58
N LYS A 130 -2.69 -11.53 -20.41
CA LYS A 130 -3.61 -12.67 -20.29
C LYS A 130 -4.78 -12.31 -19.39
N HIS A 131 -5.99 -12.41 -19.92
CA HIS A 131 -7.24 -12.35 -19.17
C HIS A 131 -7.84 -13.75 -19.04
N GLN A 132 -8.22 -14.15 -17.83
CA GLN A 132 -8.89 -15.42 -17.60
C GLN A 132 -10.06 -15.19 -16.63
N THR A 133 -11.27 -15.28 -17.15
CA THR A 133 -12.51 -15.06 -16.41
C THR A 133 -13.29 -16.37 -16.35
N LYS A 134 -13.60 -16.84 -15.14
CA LYS A 134 -14.43 -18.06 -14.95
C LYS A 134 -15.93 -17.75 -15.09
N GLY A 135 -16.34 -16.56 -14.66
CA GLY A 135 -17.70 -16.05 -14.85
C GLY A 135 -17.83 -15.34 -16.20
N ASN A 136 -18.66 -14.29 -16.23
CA ASN A 136 -18.89 -13.52 -17.44
C ASN A 136 -17.82 -12.43 -17.61
N LEU A 137 -17.33 -12.26 -18.83
CA LEU A 137 -16.61 -11.06 -19.27
C LEU A 137 -17.58 -10.22 -20.11
N GLN A 138 -17.87 -8.99 -19.67
CA GLN A 138 -18.75 -8.06 -20.38
C GLN A 138 -17.93 -6.84 -20.80
N VAL A 139 -18.01 -6.46 -22.07
CA VAL A 139 -17.37 -5.27 -22.64
C VAL A 139 -18.44 -4.48 -23.37
N THR A 140 -18.64 -3.23 -22.97
CA THR A 140 -19.62 -2.31 -23.56
C THR A 140 -18.93 -0.99 -23.83
N ALA A 141 -19.13 -0.43 -25.02
CA ALA A 141 -18.72 0.92 -25.34
C ALA A 141 -19.87 1.65 -26.05
N ASP A 142 -20.15 2.89 -25.65
CA ASP A 142 -21.22 3.70 -26.25
C ASP A 142 -20.87 4.19 -27.66
N LYS A 143 -19.59 4.14 -28.03
CA LYS A 143 -19.07 4.59 -29.32
C LYS A 143 -18.53 3.44 -30.15
N GLU A 144 -17.35 2.94 -29.78
CA GLU A 144 -16.61 1.98 -30.58
C GLU A 144 -15.82 1.01 -29.71
N ILE A 145 -15.70 -0.23 -30.19
CA ILE A 145 -14.73 -1.22 -29.72
C ILE A 145 -13.87 -1.59 -30.93
N GLU A 146 -12.57 -1.30 -30.84
CA GLU A 146 -11.60 -1.67 -31.88
C GLU A 146 -10.74 -2.84 -31.39
N VAL A 147 -10.62 -3.89 -32.20
CA VAL A 147 -9.73 -5.04 -31.94
C VAL A 147 -8.86 -5.23 -33.18
N HIS A 148 -7.56 -4.99 -33.03
CA HIS A 148 -6.58 -5.14 -34.09
C HIS A 148 -5.53 -6.19 -33.71
N SER A 149 -5.32 -7.18 -34.59
CA SER A 149 -4.25 -8.18 -34.49
C SER A 149 -3.46 -8.19 -35.79
N ILE A 150 -2.14 -8.31 -35.70
CA ILE A 150 -1.24 -8.36 -36.86
C ILE A 150 -1.24 -9.75 -37.53
N LYS A 151 -1.46 -10.80 -36.73
CA LYS A 151 -1.48 -12.19 -37.21
C LYS A 151 -2.90 -12.73 -37.12
N ASP A 152 -3.14 -13.59 -36.14
CA ASP A 152 -4.39 -14.31 -35.99
C ASP A 152 -5.20 -13.70 -34.84
N THR A 153 -6.52 -13.76 -34.99
CA THR A 153 -7.49 -13.51 -33.93
C THR A 153 -8.40 -14.74 -33.87
N ASN A 154 -8.32 -15.50 -32.77
CA ASN A 154 -9.18 -16.66 -32.56
C ASN A 154 -10.34 -16.29 -31.64
N ILE A 155 -11.56 -16.48 -32.12
CA ILE A 155 -12.78 -16.26 -31.35
C ILE A 155 -13.61 -17.54 -31.46
N GLU A 156 -13.79 -18.22 -30.34
CA GLU A 156 -14.43 -19.53 -30.29
C GLU A 156 -15.52 -19.52 -29.21
N ALA A 157 -16.64 -20.16 -29.51
CA ALA A 157 -17.71 -20.40 -28.56
C ALA A 157 -18.15 -21.87 -28.67
N ASN A 158 -18.17 -22.59 -27.54
CA ASN A 158 -18.67 -23.97 -27.50
C ASN A 158 -20.20 -24.04 -27.71
N GLY A 159 -20.90 -22.98 -27.30
CA GLY A 159 -22.33 -22.82 -27.54
C GLY A 159 -22.59 -22.01 -28.81
N SER A 160 -23.52 -21.08 -28.74
CA SER A 160 -23.80 -20.17 -29.86
C SER A 160 -22.91 -18.92 -29.79
N MET A 161 -22.37 -18.51 -30.94
CA MET A 161 -21.85 -17.17 -31.15
C MET A 161 -22.93 -16.33 -31.83
N ILE A 162 -23.28 -15.18 -31.24
CA ILE A 162 -24.24 -14.23 -31.81
C ILE A 162 -23.50 -12.96 -32.17
N VAL A 163 -23.48 -12.62 -33.47
CA VAL A 163 -22.95 -11.37 -33.99
C VAL A 163 -24.06 -10.70 -34.77
N ALA A 164 -24.39 -9.45 -34.42
CA ALA A 164 -25.48 -8.70 -35.04
C ALA A 164 -25.08 -7.24 -35.24
N SER A 165 -25.54 -6.65 -36.34
CA SER A 165 -25.43 -5.22 -36.63
C SER A 165 -26.80 -4.70 -37.07
N GLN A 166 -27.14 -3.47 -36.69
CA GLN A 166 -28.41 -2.83 -37.06
C GLN A 166 -28.39 -2.24 -38.48
N ASP A 167 -27.23 -1.83 -38.97
CA ASP A 167 -27.06 -1.28 -40.32
C ASP A 167 -26.31 -2.26 -41.22
N LYS A 168 -24.96 -2.27 -41.13
CA LYS A 168 -24.13 -3.11 -41.99
C LYS A 168 -23.15 -3.95 -41.19
N MET A 169 -22.91 -5.16 -41.69
CA MET A 169 -21.84 -6.04 -41.25
C MET A 169 -20.93 -6.31 -42.45
N TYR A 170 -19.65 -5.98 -42.32
CA TYR A 170 -18.66 -6.22 -43.37
C TYR A 170 -17.70 -7.31 -42.91
N ILE A 171 -17.55 -8.34 -43.75
CA ILE A 171 -16.54 -9.39 -43.60
C ILE A 171 -15.78 -9.40 -44.92
N LYS A 172 -14.47 -9.14 -44.86
CA LYS A 172 -13.61 -9.08 -46.04
C LYS A 172 -12.40 -9.96 -45.83
N SER A 173 -12.10 -10.78 -46.82
CA SER A 173 -10.87 -11.55 -46.92
C SER A 173 -10.28 -11.34 -48.31
N ASN A 174 -8.94 -11.37 -48.42
CA ASN A 174 -8.28 -11.45 -49.72
C ASN A 174 -8.40 -12.85 -50.33
N GLU A 175 -8.75 -13.83 -49.49
CA GLU A 175 -8.97 -15.22 -49.84
C GLU A 175 -10.42 -15.61 -49.56
N LYS A 176 -10.74 -16.90 -49.71
CA LYS A 176 -12.09 -17.42 -49.45
C LYS A 176 -12.47 -17.28 -47.97
N VAL A 177 -13.71 -16.84 -47.71
CA VAL A 177 -14.36 -16.99 -46.40
C VAL A 177 -15.11 -18.31 -46.41
N ASP A 178 -14.67 -19.25 -45.58
CA ASP A 178 -15.30 -20.57 -45.46
C ASP A 178 -16.38 -20.57 -44.37
N ILE A 179 -17.60 -20.90 -44.77
CA ILE A 179 -18.73 -21.14 -43.87
C ILE A 179 -19.12 -22.59 -44.03
N ALA A 180 -18.65 -23.44 -43.11
CA ALA A 180 -18.91 -24.87 -43.11
C ALA A 180 -19.82 -25.25 -41.93
N LYS A 181 -20.62 -26.31 -42.12
CA LYS A 181 -21.23 -27.01 -40.98
C LYS A 181 -20.14 -27.90 -40.36
N GLY A 182 -19.92 -27.74 -39.05
CA GLY A 182 -19.18 -28.71 -38.25
C GLY A 182 -19.92 -30.05 -38.17
#